data_AF-W7CKN0-F1
#
_entry.id   AF-W7CKN0-F1
#
_cell.length_a   1.000
_cell.length_b   1.000
_cell.length_c   1.000
_cell.angle_alpha   90.00
_cell.angle_beta   90.00
_cell.angle_gamma   90.00
#
_symmetry.space_group_name_H-M   'P 1'
#
loop_
_entity.id
_entity.type
_entity.pdbx_description
1 polymer ?
#
loop_
_entity_poly.entity_id
_entity_poly.type
_entity_poly.pdbx_seq_one_letter_code
_entity_poly.pdbx_strand_id
1 'polypeptide(L)'
;MLEERFEAEKEVEAVKPLVRERTPLELAQQQVIETVDGYLRDGYVTKAIRYLEQARLTDDLPIYAIELSVLYNRQNRKNDAKQLLNQIESQYEGHYLARCQRAVSAYYEGQWDLFKTYATELATVYPFTSHEQLEGAIVKTLARDYAGALAMFTKLNEATGSHRKFYFYASKAAYYQGNEPLSNYYWQQFGNYDYEEPYANIWLTHSQNEAVHADEEQMLLGLQSDNQVERLCGLLQLTQSTNKIEYMHFSLHFSPNQFNDLERGFCTTPTTAKGEQPSLAVANGQFSLATASELIRIGYNVTRETLPLYRRLFAYVNDQTVHKSHCDTVEQPLLLAALLYQYNQATAQKVTKRALMQQFGVSQSQLNKFIKKTQAYC
;
A
#
# COMPACT_ATOMS: atom_id res chain seq x y z
N MET A 1 -6.55 59.29 -4.42
CA MET A 1 -5.38 58.90 -3.59
C MET A 1 -5.67 57.90 -2.47
N LEU A 2 -6.93 57.51 -2.20
CA LEU A 2 -7.24 56.36 -1.32
C LEU A 2 -8.23 55.35 -1.91
N GLU A 3 -8.81 55.63 -3.09
CA GLU A 3 -9.69 54.69 -3.82
C GLU A 3 -8.96 53.92 -4.95
N GLU A 4 -7.80 54.39 -5.42
CA GLU A 4 -7.01 53.69 -6.47
C GLU A 4 -6.09 52.58 -5.92
N ARG A 5 -6.04 52.38 -4.60
CA ARG A 5 -5.23 51.33 -3.97
C ARG A 5 -5.99 50.05 -3.64
N PHE A 6 -7.30 50.02 -3.85
CA PHE A 6 -8.13 48.83 -3.57
C PHE A 6 -8.57 48.06 -4.82
N GLU A 7 -8.39 48.60 -6.02
CA GLU A 7 -8.70 47.90 -7.29
C GLU A 7 -7.50 47.18 -7.92
N ALA A 8 -6.28 47.30 -7.36
CA ALA A 8 -5.09 46.67 -7.93
C ALA A 8 -4.73 45.30 -7.32
N GLU A 9 -5.52 44.75 -6.38
CA GLU A 9 -5.18 43.52 -5.64
C GLU A 9 -6.16 42.34 -5.82
N LYS A 10 -7.09 42.38 -6.78
CA LYS A 10 -7.98 41.22 -7.05
C LYS A 10 -8.25 40.94 -8.52
N GLU A 11 -7.19 40.81 -9.29
CA GLU A 11 -7.15 39.82 -10.36
C GLU A 11 -5.91 38.97 -10.17
N VAL A 12 -5.97 38.03 -9.22
CA VAL A 12 -5.22 36.79 -9.39
C VAL A 12 -5.92 36.09 -10.54
N GLU A 13 -5.52 36.44 -11.76
CA GLU A 13 -5.79 35.64 -12.94
C GLU A 13 -5.33 34.23 -12.56
N ALA A 14 -6.30 33.36 -12.30
CA ALA A 14 -6.02 31.96 -12.06
C ALA A 14 -5.17 31.54 -13.25
N VAL A 15 -3.88 31.24 -13.02
CA VAL A 15 -2.97 30.77 -14.04
C VAL A 15 -3.64 29.53 -14.63
N LYS A 16 -4.34 29.71 -15.75
CA LYS A 16 -4.90 28.60 -16.49
C LYS A 16 -3.70 27.72 -16.82
N PRO A 17 -3.74 26.42 -16.52
CA PRO A 17 -2.64 25.54 -16.87
C PRO A 17 -2.36 25.74 -18.36
N LEU A 18 -1.10 25.97 -18.72
CA LEU A 18 -0.65 26.11 -20.10
C LEU A 18 -1.09 24.85 -20.86
N VAL A 19 -2.16 24.96 -21.65
CA VAL A 19 -2.60 23.88 -22.54
C VAL A 19 -1.64 23.86 -23.73
N ARG A 20 -0.50 23.18 -23.55
CA ARG A 20 0.38 22.87 -24.68
C ARG A 20 -0.27 21.80 -25.54
N GLU A 21 -0.16 21.94 -26.86
CA GLU A 21 -0.52 20.87 -27.78
C GLU A 21 0.33 19.63 -27.47
N ARG A 22 -0.33 18.46 -27.44
CA ARG A 22 0.33 17.18 -27.19
C ARG A 22 1.17 16.80 -28.40
N THR A 23 2.39 16.34 -28.15
CA THR A 23 3.24 15.78 -29.20
C THR A 23 2.67 14.46 -29.73
N PRO A 24 3.00 14.03 -30.96
CA PRO A 24 2.60 12.71 -31.47
C PRO A 24 2.99 11.56 -30.54
N LEU A 25 4.16 11.65 -29.90
CA LEU A 25 4.62 10.68 -28.92
C LEU A 25 3.69 10.63 -27.69
N GLU A 26 3.31 11.78 -27.14
CA GLU A 26 2.39 11.85 -26.00
C GLU A 26 1.00 11.30 -26.35
N LEU A 27 0.51 11.55 -27.57
CA LEU A 27 -0.76 11.00 -28.03
C LEU A 27 -0.69 9.47 -28.14
N ALA A 28 0.39 8.93 -28.70
CA ALA A 28 0.60 7.48 -28.79
C ALA A 28 0.71 6.84 -27.40
N GLN A 29 1.52 7.41 -26.50
CA GLN A 29 1.65 6.93 -25.12
C GLN A 29 0.31 6.95 -24.38
N GLN A 30 -0.42 8.07 -24.48
CA GLN A 30 -1.73 8.22 -23.85
C GLN A 30 -2.72 7.16 -24.36
N GLN A 31 -2.75 6.90 -25.67
CA GLN A 31 -3.65 5.91 -26.25
C GLN A 31 -3.37 4.50 -25.68
N VAL A 32 -2.10 4.13 -25.49
CA VAL A 32 -1.73 2.85 -24.89
C VAL A 32 -2.24 2.78 -23.45
N ILE A 33 -2.00 3.81 -22.64
CA ILE A 33 -2.41 3.88 -21.23
C ILE A 33 -3.94 3.78 -21.12
N GLU A 34 -4.68 4.59 -21.88
CA GLU A 34 -6.15 4.57 -21.88
C GLU A 34 -6.72 3.20 -22.28
N THR A 35 -6.08 2.52 -23.25
CA THR A 35 -6.48 1.18 -23.67
C THR A 35 -6.25 0.16 -22.54
N VAL A 36 -5.08 0.19 -21.90
CA VAL A 36 -4.76 -0.68 -20.76
C VAL A 36 -5.70 -0.42 -19.60
N ASP A 37 -5.89 0.83 -19.21
CA ASP A 37 -6.79 1.23 -18.12
C ASP A 37 -8.24 0.83 -18.40
N GLY A 38 -8.70 0.92 -19.65
CA GLY A 38 -10.01 0.44 -20.07
C GLY A 38 -10.17 -1.05 -19.78
N TYR A 39 -9.20 -1.88 -20.19
CA TYR A 39 -9.23 -3.30 -19.88
C TYR A 39 -9.19 -3.58 -18.37
N LEU A 40 -8.37 -2.85 -17.61
CA LEU A 40 -8.24 -3.06 -16.17
C LEU A 40 -9.53 -2.68 -15.42
N ARG A 41 -10.16 -1.58 -15.81
CA ARG A 41 -11.44 -1.11 -15.26
C ARG A 41 -12.54 -2.16 -15.44
N ASP A 42 -12.56 -2.82 -16.58
CA ASP A 42 -13.53 -3.88 -16.89
C ASP A 42 -13.12 -5.26 -16.33
N GLY A 43 -12.02 -5.34 -15.55
CA GLY A 43 -11.52 -6.58 -14.97
C GLY A 43 -10.81 -7.53 -15.95
N TYR A 44 -10.54 -7.09 -17.19
CA TYR A 44 -9.95 -7.90 -18.25
C TYR A 44 -8.40 -7.88 -18.27
N VAL A 45 -7.76 -8.20 -17.14
CA VAL A 45 -6.29 -8.16 -16.99
C VAL A 45 -5.57 -9.01 -18.06
N THR A 46 -6.06 -10.22 -18.36
CA THR A 46 -5.45 -11.09 -19.38
C THR A 46 -5.55 -10.49 -20.79
N LYS A 47 -6.61 -9.74 -21.10
CA LYS A 47 -6.73 -9.05 -22.39
C LYS A 47 -5.74 -7.90 -22.49
N ALA A 48 -5.55 -7.14 -21.41
CA ALA A 48 -4.55 -6.07 -21.36
C ALA A 48 -3.13 -6.60 -21.62
N ILE A 49 -2.74 -7.71 -20.97
CA ILE A 49 -1.44 -8.35 -21.20
C ILE A 49 -1.29 -8.78 -22.65
N ARG A 50 -2.28 -9.50 -23.19
CA ARG A 50 -2.24 -9.98 -24.57
C ARG A 50 -2.14 -8.83 -25.57
N TYR A 51 -2.86 -7.73 -25.34
CA TYR A 51 -2.77 -6.52 -26.17
C TYR A 51 -1.33 -5.99 -26.21
N LEU A 52 -0.69 -5.83 -25.04
CA LEU A 52 0.67 -5.32 -24.94
C LEU A 52 1.70 -6.30 -25.54
N GLU A 53 1.56 -7.60 -25.29
CA GLU A 53 2.43 -8.64 -25.87
C GLU A 53 2.35 -8.65 -27.39
N GLN A 54 1.14 -8.51 -27.96
CA GLN A 54 0.94 -8.46 -29.41
C GLN A 54 1.48 -7.16 -30.02
N ALA A 55 1.24 -6.01 -29.40
CA ALA A 55 1.71 -4.72 -29.89
C ALA A 55 3.25 -4.69 -30.01
N ARG A 56 3.95 -5.27 -29.03
CA ARG A 56 5.42 -5.37 -29.04
C ARG A 56 6.01 -6.25 -30.15
N LEU A 57 5.20 -7.06 -30.84
CA LEU A 57 5.66 -7.82 -32.00
C LEU A 57 5.71 -6.97 -33.28
N THR A 58 5.03 -5.82 -33.28
CA THR A 58 4.80 -5.00 -34.46
C THR A 58 5.22 -3.53 -34.28
N ASP A 59 5.47 -3.10 -33.05
CA ASP A 59 5.82 -1.72 -32.69
C ASP A 59 6.94 -1.71 -31.63
N ASP A 60 7.87 -0.78 -31.78
CA ASP A 60 9.05 -0.59 -30.92
C ASP A 60 8.84 0.47 -29.83
N LEU A 61 7.63 1.03 -29.69
CA LEU A 61 7.35 2.06 -28.69
C LEU A 61 7.57 1.52 -27.25
N PRO A 62 8.52 2.09 -26.46
CA PRO A 62 8.89 1.53 -25.16
C PRO A 62 7.76 1.46 -24.13
N ILE A 63 6.72 2.30 -24.27
CA ILE A 63 5.57 2.33 -23.37
C ILE A 63 4.87 0.97 -23.27
N TYR A 64 4.83 0.19 -24.36
CA TYR A 64 4.22 -1.14 -24.34
C TYR A 64 4.95 -2.08 -23.38
N ALA A 65 6.28 -2.04 -23.38
CA ALA A 65 7.10 -2.86 -22.49
C ALA A 65 7.04 -2.36 -21.04
N ILE A 66 6.95 -1.04 -20.83
CA ILE A 66 6.78 -0.44 -19.50
C ILE A 66 5.44 -0.87 -18.88
N GLU A 67 4.32 -0.68 -19.58
CA GLU A 67 3.00 -1.09 -19.10
C GLU A 67 2.91 -2.61 -18.91
N LEU A 68 3.55 -3.40 -19.78
CA LEU A 68 3.58 -4.85 -19.64
C LEU A 68 4.35 -5.27 -18.38
N SER A 69 5.45 -4.58 -18.05
CA SER A 69 6.20 -4.83 -16.83
C SER A 69 5.37 -4.57 -15.57
N VAL A 70 4.51 -3.55 -15.58
CA VAL A 70 3.56 -3.25 -14.50
C VAL A 70 2.58 -4.42 -14.30
N LEU A 71 1.99 -4.92 -15.39
CA LEU A 71 1.04 -6.04 -15.33
C LEU A 71 1.72 -7.36 -14.92
N TYR A 72 2.94 -7.60 -15.39
CA TYR A 72 3.72 -8.76 -14.98
C TYR A 72 4.06 -8.73 -13.49
N ASN A 73 4.47 -7.58 -12.95
CA ASN A 73 4.69 -7.45 -11.50
C ASN A 73 3.42 -7.74 -10.70
N ARG A 74 2.26 -7.23 -11.14
CA ARG A 74 0.95 -7.52 -10.53
C ARG A 74 0.57 -9.00 -10.55
N GLN A 75 1.05 -9.74 -11.56
CA GLN A 75 0.87 -11.20 -11.66
C GLN A 75 2.01 -12.01 -11.03
N ASN A 76 2.86 -11.39 -10.21
CA ASN A 76 4.03 -12.01 -9.58
C ASN A 76 5.06 -12.57 -10.58
N ARG A 77 5.04 -12.10 -11.83
CA ARG A 77 6.03 -12.41 -12.87
C ARG A 77 7.20 -11.41 -12.80
N LYS A 78 7.81 -11.28 -11.62
CA LYS A 78 8.80 -10.24 -11.30
C LYS A 78 10.05 -10.31 -12.20
N ASN A 79 10.52 -11.52 -12.48
CA ASN A 79 11.68 -11.72 -13.36
C ASN A 79 11.40 -11.26 -14.79
N ASP A 80 10.21 -11.56 -15.32
CA ASP A 80 9.79 -11.14 -16.66
C ASP A 80 9.70 -9.61 -16.73
N ALA A 81 9.07 -8.98 -15.72
CA ALA A 81 8.99 -7.52 -15.62
C ALA A 81 10.37 -6.87 -15.58
N LYS A 82 11.30 -7.41 -14.78
CA LYS A 82 12.68 -6.93 -14.69
C LYS A 82 13.43 -7.10 -16.02
N GLN A 83 13.23 -8.21 -16.71
CA GLN A 83 13.85 -8.46 -18.01
C GLN A 83 13.37 -7.45 -19.07
N LEU A 84 12.07 -7.12 -19.09
CA LEU A 84 11.53 -6.09 -19.98
C LEU A 84 12.19 -4.74 -19.74
N LEU A 85 12.29 -4.30 -18.49
CA LEU A 85 12.91 -3.03 -18.15
C LEU A 85 14.42 -3.02 -18.48
N ASN A 86 15.14 -4.12 -18.22
CA ASN A 86 16.55 -4.27 -18.61
C ASN A 86 16.73 -4.12 -20.13
N GLN A 87 15.83 -4.70 -20.93
CA GLN A 87 15.88 -4.59 -22.39
C GLN A 87 15.75 -3.12 -22.83
N ILE A 88 14.77 -2.40 -22.29
CA ILE A 88 14.57 -0.97 -22.61
C ILE A 88 15.80 -0.15 -22.22
N GLU A 89 16.32 -0.33 -21.00
CA GLU A 89 17.49 0.42 -20.53
C GLU A 89 18.76 0.10 -21.35
N SER A 90 18.89 -1.13 -21.86
CA SER A 90 20.00 -1.51 -22.74
C SER A 90 19.89 -0.94 -24.15
N GLN A 91 18.68 -0.75 -24.65
CA GLN A 91 18.40 -0.17 -25.97
C GLN A 91 18.42 1.35 -25.95
N TYR A 92 17.95 1.94 -24.85
CA TYR A 92 17.80 3.36 -24.63
C TYR A 92 18.44 3.72 -23.27
N GLU A 93 19.74 3.98 -23.30
CA GLU A 93 20.48 4.34 -22.10
C GLU A 93 19.82 5.56 -21.44
N GLY A 94 19.46 5.42 -20.16
CA GLY A 94 18.83 6.51 -19.41
C GLY A 94 17.35 6.74 -19.69
N HIS A 95 16.63 5.80 -20.31
CA HIS A 95 15.20 5.93 -20.57
C HIS A 95 14.40 6.27 -19.30
N TYR A 96 13.85 7.48 -19.24
CA TYR A 96 13.31 8.07 -18.02
C TYR A 96 12.17 7.23 -17.39
N LEU A 97 11.16 6.84 -18.19
CA LEU A 97 10.03 6.06 -17.69
C LEU A 97 10.43 4.67 -17.16
N ALA A 98 11.44 4.03 -17.77
CA ALA A 98 11.91 2.73 -17.30
C ALA A 98 12.56 2.85 -15.92
N ARG A 99 13.34 3.92 -15.71
CA ARG A 99 13.92 4.26 -14.40
C ARG A 99 12.86 4.64 -13.37
N CYS A 100 11.82 5.39 -13.75
CA CYS A 100 10.67 5.65 -12.87
C CYS A 100 10.03 4.34 -12.42
N GLN A 101 9.76 3.44 -13.36
CA GLN A 101 9.16 2.14 -13.07
C GLN A 101 10.05 1.27 -12.19
N ARG A 102 11.38 1.33 -12.36
CA ARG A 102 12.35 0.68 -11.48
C ARG A 102 12.33 1.26 -10.08
N ALA A 103 12.32 2.58 -9.94
CA ALA A 103 12.23 3.24 -8.65
C ALA A 103 10.95 2.82 -7.91
N VAL A 104 9.79 2.90 -8.57
CA VAL A 104 8.50 2.49 -7.99
C VAL A 104 8.52 1.01 -7.58
N SER A 105 9.06 0.13 -8.43
CA SER A 105 9.19 -1.30 -8.09
C SER A 105 10.12 -1.50 -6.90
N ALA A 106 11.31 -0.89 -6.90
CA ALA A 106 12.27 -0.99 -5.80
C ALA A 106 11.68 -0.49 -4.46
N TYR A 107 10.89 0.59 -4.49
CA TYR A 107 10.18 1.10 -3.32
C TYR A 107 9.24 0.05 -2.73
N TYR A 108 8.33 -0.51 -3.54
CA TYR A 108 7.37 -1.51 -3.06
C TYR A 108 8.00 -2.88 -2.78
N GLU A 109 9.23 -3.13 -3.25
CA GLU A 109 10.05 -4.29 -2.89
C GLU A 109 10.91 -4.08 -1.64
N GLY A 110 10.82 -2.90 -0.99
CA GLY A 110 11.67 -2.58 0.16
C GLY A 110 13.16 -2.52 -0.17
N GLN A 111 13.53 -2.38 -1.46
CA GLN A 111 14.91 -2.22 -1.92
C GLN A 111 15.32 -0.75 -1.84
N TRP A 112 15.43 -0.23 -0.61
CA TRP A 112 15.57 1.20 -0.34
C TRP A 112 16.81 1.84 -0.97
N ASP A 113 17.95 1.16 -0.97
CA ASP A 113 19.17 1.69 -1.57
C ASP A 113 19.05 1.78 -3.09
N LEU A 114 18.39 0.80 -3.72
CA LEU A 114 18.11 0.83 -5.15
C LEU A 114 17.10 1.94 -5.49
N PHE A 115 16.03 2.07 -4.70
CA PHE A 115 15.07 3.16 -4.83
C PHE A 115 15.76 4.54 -4.76
N LYS A 116 16.58 4.77 -3.74
CA LYS A 116 17.32 6.03 -3.55
C LYS A 116 18.26 6.33 -4.71
N THR A 117 18.92 5.30 -5.25
CA THR A 117 19.79 5.41 -6.43
C THR A 117 18.99 5.96 -7.61
N TYR A 118 17.91 5.29 -8.00
CA TYR A 118 17.08 5.75 -9.12
C TYR A 118 16.40 7.10 -8.86
N ALA A 119 15.92 7.36 -7.65
CA ALA A 119 15.31 8.65 -7.31
C ALA A 119 16.31 9.81 -7.43
N THR A 120 17.58 9.57 -7.07
CA THR A 120 18.66 10.55 -7.22
C THR A 120 18.99 10.79 -8.69
N GLU A 121 19.11 9.74 -9.49
CA GLU A 121 19.34 9.86 -10.93
C GLU A 121 18.21 10.63 -11.63
N LEU A 122 16.96 10.26 -11.34
CA LEU A 122 15.77 10.90 -11.92
C LEU A 122 15.65 12.39 -11.54
N ALA A 123 16.13 12.78 -10.36
CA ALA A 123 16.14 14.19 -9.96
C ALA A 123 17.05 15.07 -10.83
N THR A 124 18.02 14.49 -11.55
CA THR A 124 18.93 15.22 -12.44
C THR A 124 18.42 15.36 -13.87
N VAL A 125 17.35 14.64 -14.22
CA VAL A 125 16.79 14.60 -15.57
C VAL A 125 15.43 15.31 -15.58
N TYR A 126 15.22 16.20 -16.54
CA TYR A 126 13.93 16.87 -16.68
C TYR A 126 12.98 16.04 -17.56
N PRO A 127 11.80 15.61 -17.05
CA PRO A 127 10.83 14.85 -17.84
C PRO A 127 10.17 15.71 -18.92
N PHE A 128 10.07 15.19 -20.15
CA PHE A 128 9.60 15.96 -21.31
C PHE A 128 8.11 15.77 -21.60
N THR A 129 7.63 14.54 -21.52
CA THR A 129 6.23 14.18 -21.76
C THR A 129 5.39 14.31 -20.49
N SER A 130 4.08 14.51 -20.63
CA SER A 130 3.18 14.53 -19.47
C SER A 130 3.17 13.19 -18.71
N HIS A 131 3.38 12.07 -19.39
CA HIS A 131 3.47 10.78 -18.72
C HIS A 131 4.77 10.63 -17.90
N GLU A 132 5.91 11.07 -18.43
CA GLU A 132 7.16 11.14 -17.67
C GLU A 132 7.05 12.06 -16.45
N GLN A 133 6.38 13.20 -16.61
CA GLN A 133 6.15 14.14 -15.50
C GLN A 133 5.28 13.49 -14.41
N LEU A 134 4.24 12.74 -14.79
CA LEU A 134 3.40 12.01 -13.85
C LEU A 134 4.20 10.97 -13.06
N GLU A 135 4.89 10.06 -13.75
CA GLU A 135 5.66 8.99 -13.10
C GLU A 135 6.85 9.56 -12.28
N GLY A 136 7.47 10.64 -12.76
CA GLY A 136 8.49 11.38 -12.01
C GLY A 136 7.95 12.03 -10.72
N ALA A 137 6.76 12.64 -10.78
CA ALA A 137 6.11 13.24 -9.62
C ALA A 137 5.72 12.19 -8.58
N ILE A 138 5.29 11.00 -9.01
CA ILE A 138 5.05 9.85 -8.14
C ILE A 138 6.33 9.44 -7.42
N VAL A 139 7.45 9.25 -8.16
CA VAL A 139 8.75 8.90 -7.58
C VAL A 139 9.19 9.95 -6.54
N LYS A 140 9.03 11.24 -6.83
CA LYS A 140 9.30 12.32 -5.88
C LYS A 140 8.42 12.24 -4.62
N THR A 141 7.14 11.91 -4.79
CA THR A 141 6.21 11.73 -3.67
C THR A 141 6.64 10.58 -2.76
N LEU A 142 7.04 9.45 -3.35
CA LEU A 142 7.60 8.30 -2.63
C LEU A 142 8.93 8.66 -1.93
N ALA A 143 9.76 9.49 -2.57
CA ALA A 143 11.00 10.01 -2.00
C ALA A 143 10.77 11.12 -0.94
N ARG A 144 9.51 11.46 -0.64
CA ARG A 144 9.09 12.53 0.28
C ARG A 144 9.54 13.94 -0.14
N ASP A 145 9.92 14.12 -1.41
CA ASP A 145 10.09 15.42 -2.05
C ASP A 145 8.70 15.95 -2.49
N TYR A 146 7.87 16.25 -1.50
CA TYR A 146 6.48 16.66 -1.74
C TYR A 146 6.39 18.02 -2.44
N ALA A 147 7.35 18.92 -2.19
CA ALA A 147 7.43 20.22 -2.87
C ALA A 147 7.72 20.05 -4.36
N GLY A 148 8.74 19.26 -4.71
CA GLY A 148 9.07 18.96 -6.09
C GLY A 148 7.97 18.18 -6.80
N ALA A 149 7.34 17.22 -6.12
CA ALA A 149 6.21 16.48 -6.64
C ALA A 149 5.02 17.39 -6.96
N LEU A 150 4.60 18.24 -6.02
CA LEU A 150 3.47 19.15 -6.20
C LEU A 150 3.72 20.17 -7.32
N ALA A 151 4.96 20.66 -7.45
CA ALA A 151 5.36 21.54 -8.54
C ALA A 151 5.30 20.85 -9.93
N MET A 152 5.46 19.53 -10.00
CA MET A 152 5.23 18.77 -11.23
C MET A 152 3.74 18.52 -11.47
N PHE A 153 2.99 18.10 -10.44
CA PHE A 153 1.56 17.82 -10.58
C PHE A 153 0.75 19.03 -11.07
N THR A 154 1.07 20.23 -10.58
CA THR A 154 0.37 21.46 -10.99
C THR A 154 0.67 21.88 -12.44
N LYS A 155 1.71 21.33 -13.07
CA LYS A 155 2.09 21.61 -14.46
C LYS A 155 1.62 20.54 -15.45
N LEU A 156 1.03 19.44 -14.96
CA LEU A 156 0.54 18.37 -15.81
C LEU A 156 -0.68 18.84 -16.63
N ASN A 157 -0.77 18.34 -17.86
CA ASN A 157 -1.93 18.55 -18.72
C ASN A 157 -3.18 17.90 -18.10
N GLU A 158 -4.33 18.58 -18.16
CA GLU A 158 -5.62 18.13 -17.61
C GLU A 158 -5.97 16.68 -17.99
N ALA A 159 -5.73 16.28 -19.23
CA ALA A 159 -6.07 14.94 -19.70
C ALA A 159 -5.07 13.83 -19.28
N THR A 160 -3.91 14.19 -18.71
CA THR A 160 -3.04 13.25 -17.97
C THR A 160 -3.34 13.32 -16.47
N GLY A 161 -3.77 14.50 -16.00
CA GLY A 161 -4.30 14.74 -14.66
C GLY A 161 -5.61 13.99 -14.38
N SER A 162 -6.32 13.50 -15.39
CA SER A 162 -7.52 12.66 -15.22
C SER A 162 -7.20 11.20 -14.87
N HIS A 163 -5.97 10.87 -14.49
CA HIS A 163 -5.61 9.52 -14.09
C HIS A 163 -5.80 9.29 -12.58
N ARG A 164 -6.26 8.11 -12.18
CA ARG A 164 -6.49 7.76 -10.78
C ARG A 164 -5.24 7.96 -9.89
N LYS A 165 -4.06 7.50 -10.38
CA LYS A 165 -2.77 7.71 -9.68
C LYS A 165 -2.46 9.20 -9.47
N PHE A 166 -2.75 10.05 -10.47
CA PHE A 166 -2.46 11.48 -10.39
C PHE A 166 -3.17 12.09 -9.17
N TYR A 167 -4.49 11.90 -9.08
CA TYR A 167 -5.28 12.51 -8.02
C TYR A 167 -4.86 12.04 -6.63
N PHE A 168 -4.53 10.75 -6.48
CA PHE A 168 -4.05 10.23 -5.21
C PHE A 168 -2.73 10.87 -4.78
N TYR A 169 -1.71 10.81 -5.63
CA TYR A 169 -0.37 11.31 -5.27
C TYR A 169 -0.30 12.84 -5.19
N ALA A 170 -1.07 13.55 -6.02
CA ALA A 170 -1.20 15.00 -5.91
C ALA A 170 -1.88 15.41 -4.60
N SER A 171 -2.92 14.67 -4.17
CA SER A 171 -3.55 14.87 -2.86
C SER A 171 -2.56 14.67 -1.70
N LYS A 172 -1.78 13.58 -1.75
CA LYS A 172 -0.73 13.26 -0.76
C LYS A 172 0.33 14.36 -0.70
N ALA A 173 0.87 14.76 -1.86
CA ALA A 173 1.89 15.81 -1.95
C ALA A 173 1.37 17.16 -1.43
N ALA A 174 0.15 17.55 -1.77
CA ALA A 174 -0.47 18.78 -1.28
C ALA A 174 -0.67 18.78 0.24
N TYR A 175 -1.11 17.66 0.81
CA TYR A 175 -1.29 17.52 2.26
C TYR A 175 0.02 17.70 3.02
N TYR A 176 1.08 16.97 2.64
CA TYR A 176 2.37 17.06 3.34
C TYR A 176 3.12 18.38 3.09
N GLN A 177 2.69 19.18 2.11
CA GLN A 177 3.12 20.57 1.93
C GLN A 177 2.29 21.57 2.75
N GLY A 178 1.28 21.11 3.51
CA GLY A 178 0.41 21.97 4.31
C GLY A 178 -0.72 22.65 3.52
N ASN A 179 -0.98 22.22 2.28
CA ASN A 179 -2.07 22.76 1.45
C ASN A 179 -3.30 21.84 1.51
N GLU A 180 -3.99 21.84 2.65
CA GLU A 180 -5.18 21.02 2.88
C GLU A 180 -6.32 21.27 1.88
N PRO A 181 -6.67 22.52 1.49
CA PRO A 181 -7.73 22.76 0.50
C PRO A 181 -7.43 22.07 -0.85
N LEU A 182 -6.19 22.17 -1.32
CA LEU A 182 -5.78 21.52 -2.57
C LEU A 182 -5.72 19.99 -2.43
N SER A 183 -5.27 19.49 -1.27
CA SER A 183 -5.30 18.06 -0.98
C SER A 183 -6.71 17.49 -1.05
N ASN A 184 -7.68 18.19 -0.43
CA ASN A 184 -9.10 17.81 -0.45
C ASN A 184 -9.68 17.82 -1.85
N TYR A 185 -9.36 18.84 -2.66
CA TYR A 185 -9.79 18.89 -4.05
C TYR A 185 -9.32 17.63 -4.81
N TYR A 186 -8.03 17.31 -4.77
CA TYR A 186 -7.50 16.12 -5.45
C TYR A 186 -8.05 14.81 -4.87
N TRP A 187 -8.27 14.74 -3.55
CA TRP A 187 -8.87 13.55 -2.93
C TRP A 187 -10.31 13.30 -3.41
N GLN A 188 -11.13 14.35 -3.49
CA GLN A 188 -12.48 14.25 -4.02
C GLN A 188 -12.48 13.76 -5.47
N GLN A 189 -11.54 14.23 -6.28
CA GLN A 189 -11.38 13.72 -7.64
C GLN A 189 -10.98 12.24 -7.64
N PHE A 190 -10.05 11.81 -6.79
CA PHE A 190 -9.70 10.39 -6.64
C PHE A 190 -10.92 9.53 -6.27
N GLY A 191 -11.75 9.98 -5.33
CA GLY A 191 -12.99 9.30 -4.94
C GLY A 191 -14.01 9.17 -6.07
N ASN A 192 -14.09 10.14 -6.99
CA ASN A 192 -14.96 10.01 -8.17
C ASN A 192 -14.51 8.90 -9.14
N TYR A 193 -13.26 8.43 -9.06
CA TYR A 193 -12.78 7.25 -9.79
C TYR A 193 -13.02 5.93 -9.04
N ASP A 194 -13.39 5.97 -7.76
CA ASP A 194 -13.59 4.78 -6.94
C ASP A 194 -14.99 4.77 -6.32
N TYR A 195 -15.86 3.92 -6.86
CA TYR A 195 -17.26 3.83 -6.45
C TYR A 195 -17.45 3.13 -5.10
N GLU A 196 -16.41 2.51 -4.53
CA GLU A 196 -16.60 1.62 -3.38
C GLU A 196 -16.81 2.36 -2.06
N GLU A 197 -16.20 3.54 -1.82
CA GLU A 197 -16.50 4.35 -0.63
C GLU A 197 -16.12 5.85 -0.79
N PRO A 198 -17.02 6.82 -0.52
CA PRO A 198 -16.69 8.24 -0.42
C PRO A 198 -15.98 8.51 0.91
N TYR A 199 -14.69 8.21 1.01
CA TYR A 199 -13.93 8.46 2.23
C TYR A 199 -13.72 9.96 2.45
N ALA A 200 -13.85 10.40 3.70
CA ALA A 200 -13.17 11.61 4.18
C ALA A 200 -11.68 11.52 3.82
N ASN A 201 -11.07 12.65 3.47
CA ASN A 201 -9.66 12.67 3.08
C ASN A 201 -8.81 11.99 4.15
N ILE A 202 -8.24 10.82 3.81
CA ILE A 202 -7.50 9.99 4.76
C ILE A 202 -6.30 10.73 5.30
N TRP A 203 -5.77 11.71 4.57
CA TRP A 203 -4.66 12.51 5.05
C TRP A 203 -5.09 13.41 6.23
N LEU A 204 -6.36 13.83 6.28
CA LEU A 204 -6.88 14.75 7.31
C LEU A 204 -7.45 14.03 8.53
N THR A 205 -7.89 12.78 8.41
CA THR A 205 -8.47 12.01 9.52
C THR A 205 -7.41 11.44 10.47
N HIS A 206 -6.16 11.38 10.05
CA HIS A 206 -5.05 10.94 10.90
C HIS A 206 -4.45 12.16 11.59
N SER A 207 -4.99 12.52 12.76
CA SER A 207 -4.31 13.47 13.64
C SER A 207 -2.89 12.93 13.94
N GLN A 208 -1.88 13.82 13.99
CA GLN A 208 -0.47 13.44 14.23
C GLN A 208 -0.24 12.61 15.50
N ASN A 209 -1.23 12.53 16.40
CA ASN A 209 -1.17 11.78 17.66
C ASN A 209 -1.78 10.37 17.60
N GLU A 210 -2.53 10.02 16.54
CA GLU A 210 -3.18 8.70 16.40
C GLU A 210 -2.58 7.85 15.27
N ALA A 211 -1.71 8.43 14.44
CA ALA A 211 -0.97 7.68 13.45
C ALA A 211 0.11 6.82 14.12
N VAL A 212 -0.21 5.55 14.37
CA VAL A 212 0.82 4.53 14.57
C VAL A 212 1.57 4.45 13.24
N HIS A 213 2.72 5.11 13.14
CA HIS A 213 3.60 4.95 12.00
C HIS A 213 4.08 3.50 12.00
N ALA A 214 3.35 2.64 11.28
CA ALA A 214 3.87 1.36 10.86
C ALA A 214 5.22 1.62 10.20
N ASP A 215 6.23 0.87 10.62
CA ASP A 215 7.52 0.92 9.98
C ASP A 215 7.36 0.36 8.56
N GLU A 216 7.32 1.27 7.60
CA GLU A 216 7.07 0.99 6.19
C GLU A 216 8.05 -0.05 5.62
N GLU A 217 9.32 0.03 6.02
CA GLU A 217 10.33 -0.96 5.65
C GLU A 217 9.99 -2.35 6.19
N GLN A 218 9.74 -2.45 7.50
CA GLN A 218 9.39 -3.72 8.11
C GLN A 218 8.07 -4.30 7.58
N MET A 219 7.09 -3.45 7.32
CA MET A 219 5.80 -3.85 6.74
C MET A 219 6.00 -4.46 5.36
N LEU A 220 6.72 -3.79 4.45
CA LEU A 220 6.96 -4.28 3.09
C LEU A 220 7.79 -5.56 3.10
N LEU A 221 8.84 -5.65 3.93
CA LEU A 221 9.63 -6.87 4.10
C LEU A 221 8.76 -8.04 4.62
N GLY A 222 7.87 -7.77 5.58
CA GLY A 222 6.95 -8.76 6.11
C GLY A 222 5.99 -9.28 5.03
N LEU A 223 5.37 -8.38 4.26
CA LEU A 223 4.43 -8.73 3.18
C LEU A 223 5.07 -9.60 2.08
N GLN A 224 6.38 -9.44 1.84
CA GLN A 224 7.11 -10.20 0.82
C GLN A 224 7.78 -11.47 1.34
N SER A 225 7.65 -11.76 2.64
CA SER A 225 8.31 -12.92 3.25
C SER A 225 7.73 -14.24 2.75
N ASP A 226 8.57 -15.25 2.55
CA ASP A 226 8.13 -16.63 2.33
C ASP A 226 7.50 -17.23 3.60
N ASN A 227 7.78 -16.64 4.77
CA ASN A 227 7.20 -17.04 6.05
C ASN A 227 5.81 -16.41 6.24
N GLN A 228 4.78 -17.25 6.34
CA GLN A 228 3.38 -16.84 6.54
C GLN A 228 3.15 -16.01 7.81
N VAL A 229 3.90 -16.25 8.88
CA VAL A 229 3.83 -15.47 10.13
C VAL A 229 4.28 -14.03 9.88
N GLU A 230 5.38 -13.85 9.14
CA GLU A 230 5.86 -12.51 8.80
C GLU A 230 4.91 -11.80 7.82
N ARG A 231 4.28 -12.53 6.89
CA ARG A 231 3.25 -11.94 6.01
C ARG A 231 2.04 -11.46 6.80
N LEU A 232 1.55 -12.22 7.77
CA LEU A 232 0.47 -11.79 8.68
C LEU A 232 0.88 -10.57 9.52
N CYS A 233 2.14 -10.49 9.98
CA CYS A 233 2.67 -9.27 10.60
C CYS A 233 2.71 -8.08 9.64
N GLY A 234 3.09 -8.29 8.39
CA GLY A 234 3.03 -7.27 7.34
C GLY A 234 1.61 -6.78 7.08
N LEU A 235 0.65 -7.70 6.98
CA LEU A 235 -0.77 -7.38 6.82
C LEU A 235 -1.32 -6.61 8.01
N LEU A 236 -0.99 -7.01 9.24
CA LEU A 236 -1.38 -6.27 10.44
C LEU A 236 -0.85 -4.84 10.42
N GLN A 237 0.44 -4.66 10.13
CA GLN A 237 1.04 -3.32 10.01
C GLN A 237 0.36 -2.49 8.92
N LEU A 238 0.02 -3.10 7.78
CA LEU A 238 -0.74 -2.45 6.72
C LEU A 238 -2.12 -1.97 7.20
N THR A 239 -2.82 -2.75 8.04
CA THR A 239 -4.12 -2.30 8.60
C THR A 239 -4.01 -1.05 9.47
N GLN A 240 -2.82 -0.82 10.05
CA GLN A 240 -2.53 0.33 10.91
C GLN A 240 -1.84 1.49 10.17
N SER A 241 -1.47 1.28 8.90
CA SER A 241 -0.73 2.27 8.12
C SER A 241 -1.64 3.37 7.57
N THR A 242 -1.22 4.63 7.73
CA THR A 242 -1.88 5.79 7.08
C THR A 242 -1.79 5.71 5.55
N ASN A 243 -0.82 4.98 5.02
CA ASN A 243 -0.61 4.75 3.60
C ASN A 243 -1.33 3.50 3.09
N LYS A 244 -2.24 2.88 3.88
CA LYS A 244 -2.96 1.66 3.48
C LYS A 244 -3.56 1.75 2.08
N ILE A 245 -4.28 2.84 1.78
CA ILE A 245 -4.88 3.05 0.45
C ILE A 245 -3.82 3.07 -0.66
N GLU A 246 -2.65 3.67 -0.40
CA GLU A 246 -1.55 3.66 -1.37
C GLU A 246 -1.13 2.24 -1.72
N TYR A 247 -0.87 1.40 -0.72
CA TYR A 247 -0.43 0.04 -0.98
C TYR A 247 -1.54 -0.82 -1.59
N MET A 248 -2.78 -0.67 -1.12
CA MET A 248 -3.92 -1.46 -1.63
C MET A 248 -4.18 -1.20 -3.12
N HIS A 249 -4.01 0.04 -3.60
CA HIS A 249 -4.31 0.40 -4.99
C HIS A 249 -3.09 0.48 -5.92
N PHE A 250 -1.92 0.82 -5.39
CA PHE A 250 -0.75 1.14 -6.21
C PHE A 250 0.46 0.25 -5.97
N SER A 251 0.51 -0.50 -4.86
CA SER A 251 1.56 -1.52 -4.71
C SER A 251 1.41 -2.55 -5.81
N LEU A 252 2.47 -2.75 -6.58
CA LEU A 252 2.52 -3.77 -7.63
C LEU A 252 2.49 -5.19 -7.06
N HIS A 253 2.68 -5.35 -5.75
CA HIS A 253 2.80 -6.63 -5.08
C HIS A 253 1.60 -6.97 -4.19
N PHE A 254 0.66 -6.05 -3.99
CA PHE A 254 -0.56 -6.33 -3.25
C PHE A 254 -1.62 -6.85 -4.23
N SER A 255 -1.51 -8.11 -4.65
CA SER A 255 -2.58 -8.78 -5.39
C SER A 255 -3.31 -9.75 -4.46
N PRO A 256 -4.63 -9.61 -4.24
CA PRO A 256 -5.41 -10.55 -3.41
C PRO A 256 -5.26 -12.02 -3.82
N ASN A 257 -4.90 -12.29 -5.08
CA ASN A 257 -4.65 -13.63 -5.59
C ASN A 257 -3.38 -14.28 -5.01
N GLN A 258 -2.52 -13.51 -4.34
CA GLN A 258 -1.32 -14.00 -3.67
C GLN A 258 -1.59 -14.48 -2.24
N PHE A 259 -2.74 -14.11 -1.66
CA PHE A 259 -3.07 -14.52 -0.31
C PHE A 259 -3.59 -15.94 -0.28
N ASN A 260 -3.04 -16.76 0.62
CA ASN A 260 -3.65 -18.04 0.96
C ASN A 260 -4.94 -17.84 1.77
N ASP A 261 -5.68 -18.91 2.03
CA ASP A 261 -6.94 -18.84 2.78
C ASP A 261 -6.81 -18.17 4.16
N LEU A 262 -5.71 -18.38 4.87
CA LEU A 262 -5.49 -17.78 6.18
C LEU A 262 -5.34 -16.26 6.09
N GLU A 263 -4.53 -15.80 5.14
CA GLU A 263 -4.31 -14.37 4.85
C GLU A 263 -5.58 -13.71 4.30
N ARG A 264 -6.33 -14.40 3.44
CA ARG A 264 -7.65 -13.93 2.98
C ARG A 264 -8.58 -13.71 4.15
N GLY A 265 -8.68 -14.68 5.07
CA GLY A 265 -9.46 -14.53 6.29
C GLY A 265 -9.01 -13.37 7.19
N PHE A 266 -7.72 -13.05 7.18
CA PHE A 266 -7.18 -11.88 7.88
C PHE A 266 -7.57 -10.55 7.22
N CYS A 267 -7.64 -10.50 5.89
CA CYS A 267 -7.92 -9.26 5.14
C CYS A 267 -9.41 -8.97 4.93
N THR A 268 -10.26 -9.98 4.92
CA THR A 268 -11.70 -9.81 4.68
C THR A 268 -12.45 -9.60 6.00
N THR A 269 -13.26 -8.55 6.08
CA THR A 269 -14.43 -8.57 6.96
C THR A 269 -15.38 -9.69 6.49
N PRO A 270 -16.20 -10.28 7.37
CA PRO A 270 -17.03 -11.44 7.02
C PRO A 270 -18.15 -11.06 6.04
N THR A 271 -17.80 -10.88 4.77
CA THR A 271 -18.70 -10.88 3.62
C THR A 271 -18.49 -12.20 2.87
N THR A 272 -18.82 -13.30 3.55
CA THR A 272 -19.11 -14.53 2.83
C THR A 272 -20.23 -14.20 1.84
N ALA A 273 -20.01 -14.47 0.55
CA ALA A 273 -21.10 -14.55 -0.41
C ALA A 273 -22.23 -15.36 0.24
N LYS A 274 -23.45 -14.82 0.24
CA LYS A 274 -24.60 -15.37 0.99
C LYS A 274 -24.66 -16.91 0.88
N GLY A 275 -24.26 -17.61 1.95
CA GLY A 275 -24.51 -19.04 2.12
C GLY A 275 -23.29 -19.98 2.21
N GLU A 276 -22.06 -19.55 1.93
CA GLU A 276 -20.89 -20.42 2.09
C GLU A 276 -20.23 -20.27 3.47
N GLN A 277 -20.01 -21.41 4.14
CA GLN A 277 -19.23 -21.46 5.38
C GLN A 277 -17.75 -21.22 5.04
N PRO A 278 -17.05 -20.33 5.76
CA PRO A 278 -15.64 -20.09 5.52
C PRO A 278 -14.83 -21.37 5.73
N SER A 279 -13.75 -21.53 4.95
CA SER A 279 -12.80 -22.62 5.20
C SER A 279 -12.18 -22.47 6.60
N LEU A 280 -11.65 -23.57 7.16
CA LEU A 280 -10.98 -23.54 8.47
C LEU A 280 -9.89 -22.46 8.53
N ALA A 281 -9.08 -22.35 7.47
CA ALA A 281 -8.01 -21.38 7.37
C ALA A 281 -8.56 -19.94 7.33
N VAL A 282 -9.63 -19.68 6.56
CA VAL A 282 -10.30 -18.37 6.56
C VAL A 282 -10.83 -18.01 7.96
N ALA A 283 -11.50 -18.95 8.64
CA ALA A 283 -12.02 -18.73 9.98
C ALA A 283 -10.91 -18.44 11.01
N ASN A 284 -9.81 -19.19 10.94
CA ASN A 284 -8.62 -18.95 11.78
C ASN A 284 -7.98 -17.57 11.47
N GLY A 285 -8.00 -17.14 10.21
CA GLY A 285 -7.53 -15.82 9.77
C GLY A 285 -8.34 -14.71 10.41
N GLN A 286 -9.67 -14.82 10.35
CA GLN A 286 -10.61 -13.89 10.99
C GLN A 286 -10.42 -13.84 12.51
N PHE A 287 -10.23 -15.00 13.15
CA PHE A 287 -9.91 -15.09 14.58
C PHE A 287 -8.62 -14.32 14.92
N SER A 288 -7.57 -14.46 14.10
CA SER A 288 -6.30 -13.79 14.35
C SER A 288 -6.39 -12.27 14.21
N LEU A 289 -7.15 -11.75 13.23
CA LEU A 289 -7.45 -10.32 13.13
C LEU A 289 -8.21 -9.83 14.36
N ALA A 290 -9.28 -10.52 14.76
CA ALA A 290 -10.07 -10.14 15.94
C ALA A 290 -9.21 -10.10 17.22
N THR A 291 -8.33 -11.08 17.38
CA THR A 291 -7.42 -11.16 18.53
C THR A 291 -6.36 -10.06 18.49
N ALA A 292 -5.80 -9.75 17.32
CA ALA A 292 -4.86 -8.64 17.15
C ALA A 292 -5.52 -7.29 17.42
N SER A 293 -6.74 -7.06 16.95
CA SER A 293 -7.53 -5.86 17.22
C SER A 293 -7.81 -5.67 18.70
N GLU A 294 -8.09 -6.76 19.43
CA GLU A 294 -8.27 -6.69 20.88
C GLU A 294 -6.99 -6.30 21.62
N LEU A 295 -5.81 -6.82 21.19
CA LEU A 295 -4.51 -6.39 21.73
C LEU A 295 -4.27 -4.88 21.53
N ILE A 296 -4.59 -4.37 20.33
CA ILE A 296 -4.48 -2.93 20.03
C ILE A 296 -5.41 -2.14 20.95
N ARG A 297 -6.67 -2.58 21.08
CA ARG A 297 -7.70 -1.92 21.90
C ARG A 297 -7.28 -1.76 23.37
N ILE A 298 -6.55 -2.72 23.92
CA ILE A 298 -6.08 -2.70 25.31
C ILE A 298 -4.67 -2.09 25.47
N GLY A 299 -4.16 -1.41 24.45
CA GLY A 299 -2.97 -0.54 24.54
C GLY A 299 -1.66 -1.16 24.04
N TYR A 300 -1.69 -2.34 23.43
CA TYR A 300 -0.51 -2.91 22.77
C TYR A 300 -0.55 -2.51 21.30
N ASN A 301 -0.22 -1.26 20.97
CA ASN A 301 -0.19 -0.79 19.58
C ASN A 301 0.87 -1.54 18.76
N VAL A 302 0.69 -1.62 17.45
CA VAL A 302 1.61 -2.33 16.54
C VAL A 302 2.88 -1.50 16.32
N THR A 303 3.98 -1.89 16.96
CA THR A 303 5.29 -1.23 16.87
C THR A 303 6.41 -2.26 16.73
N ARG A 304 7.63 -1.83 16.43
CA ARG A 304 8.82 -2.71 16.44
C ARG A 304 8.95 -3.50 17.75
N GLU A 305 8.64 -2.85 18.88
CA GLU A 305 8.75 -3.43 20.22
C GLU A 305 7.67 -4.48 20.51
N THR A 306 6.44 -4.26 20.03
CA THR A 306 5.32 -5.17 20.26
C THR A 306 5.18 -6.24 19.17
N LEU A 307 5.83 -6.12 18.01
CA LEU A 307 5.75 -7.11 16.94
C LEU A 307 6.08 -8.56 17.34
N PRO A 308 7.01 -8.84 18.28
CA PRO A 308 7.19 -10.20 18.82
C PRO A 308 5.92 -10.80 19.46
N LEU A 309 5.06 -9.98 20.09
CA LEU A 309 3.76 -10.41 20.63
C LEU A 309 2.85 -10.93 19.50
N TYR A 310 2.76 -10.17 18.41
CA TYR A 310 1.95 -10.52 17.25
C TYR A 310 2.50 -11.70 16.46
N ARG A 311 3.82 -11.79 16.30
CA ARG A 311 4.47 -12.97 15.71
C ARG A 311 4.07 -14.24 16.45
N ARG A 312 4.03 -14.21 17.79
CA ARG A 312 3.62 -15.37 18.57
C ARG A 312 2.14 -15.71 18.38
N LEU A 313 1.26 -14.72 18.31
CA LEU A 313 -0.15 -14.91 17.95
C LEU A 313 -0.28 -15.60 16.58
N PHE A 314 0.39 -15.07 15.57
CA PHE A 314 0.28 -15.59 14.20
C PHE A 314 0.97 -16.95 14.04
N ALA A 315 2.06 -17.21 14.75
CA ALA A 315 2.67 -18.53 14.81
C ALA A 315 1.73 -19.57 15.44
N TYR A 316 1.05 -19.23 16.55
CA TYR A 316 0.04 -20.09 17.16
C TYR A 316 -1.09 -20.41 16.17
N VAL A 317 -1.70 -19.39 15.54
CA VAL A 317 -2.83 -19.60 14.63
C VAL A 317 -2.41 -20.36 13.37
N ASN A 318 -1.20 -20.08 12.85
CA ASN A 318 -0.66 -20.81 11.72
C ASN A 318 -0.49 -22.29 12.03
N ASP A 319 0.08 -22.61 13.20
CA ASP A 319 0.24 -23.98 13.67
C ASP A 319 -1.12 -24.69 13.86
N GLN A 320 -2.11 -24.03 14.47
CA GLN A 320 -3.46 -24.58 14.56
C GLN A 320 -4.04 -24.89 13.18
N THR A 321 -3.86 -24.00 12.21
CA THR A 321 -4.31 -24.18 10.83
C THR A 321 -3.63 -25.37 10.15
N VAL A 322 -2.31 -25.49 10.27
CA VAL A 322 -1.52 -26.62 9.72
C VAL A 322 -1.98 -27.94 10.32
N HIS A 323 -2.28 -27.96 11.61
CA HIS A 323 -2.80 -29.13 12.32
C HIS A 323 -4.33 -29.30 12.24
N LYS A 324 -4.99 -28.60 11.31
CA LYS A 324 -6.44 -28.68 11.05
C LYS A 324 -7.30 -28.46 12.31
N SER A 325 -6.80 -27.64 13.22
CA SER A 325 -7.47 -27.26 14.47
C SER A 325 -8.09 -25.87 14.33
N HIS A 326 -9.31 -25.72 14.82
CA HIS A 326 -10.03 -24.46 14.81
C HIS A 326 -9.65 -23.60 16.01
N CYS A 327 -9.38 -22.31 15.78
CA CYS A 327 -9.24 -21.33 16.85
C CYS A 327 -10.62 -20.83 17.27
N ASP A 328 -11.09 -21.29 18.43
CA ASP A 328 -12.41 -20.95 18.95
C ASP A 328 -12.38 -19.57 19.65
N THR A 329 -13.42 -18.75 19.42
CA THR A 329 -13.59 -17.45 20.06
C THR A 329 -13.69 -17.55 21.58
N VAL A 330 -14.18 -18.67 22.12
CA VAL A 330 -14.18 -18.97 23.56
C VAL A 330 -12.76 -19.04 24.14
N GLU A 331 -11.77 -19.42 23.32
CA GLU A 331 -10.36 -19.49 23.72
C GLU A 331 -9.64 -18.14 23.60
N GLN A 332 -10.25 -17.12 22.99
CA GLN A 332 -9.61 -15.82 22.75
C GLN A 332 -9.11 -15.15 24.06
N PRO A 333 -9.90 -15.04 25.16
CA PRO A 333 -9.42 -14.43 26.40
C PRO A 333 -8.24 -15.19 27.02
N LEU A 334 -8.21 -16.52 26.85
CA LEU A 334 -7.12 -17.37 27.34
C LEU A 334 -5.83 -17.14 26.56
N LEU A 335 -5.93 -17.04 25.25
CA LEU A 335 -4.82 -16.74 24.36
C LEU A 335 -4.25 -15.35 24.64
N LEU A 336 -5.11 -14.33 24.77
CA LEU A 336 -4.70 -12.97 25.13
C LEU A 336 -3.93 -12.93 26.45
N ALA A 337 -4.49 -13.53 27.51
CA ALA A 337 -3.84 -13.56 28.82
C ALA A 337 -2.48 -14.29 28.78
N ALA A 338 -2.36 -15.39 28.02
CA ALA A 338 -1.10 -16.12 27.88
C ALA A 338 -0.04 -15.33 27.09
N LEU A 339 -0.42 -14.75 25.94
CA LEU A 339 0.45 -13.93 25.11
C LEU A 339 0.98 -12.72 25.90
N LEU A 340 0.10 -11.99 26.58
CA LEU A 340 0.47 -10.86 27.40
C LEU A 340 1.34 -11.24 28.59
N TYR A 341 1.05 -12.36 29.26
CA TYR A 341 1.91 -12.83 30.35
C TYR A 341 3.33 -13.06 29.85
N GLN A 342 3.49 -13.79 28.74
CA GLN A 342 4.81 -14.10 28.22
C GLN A 342 5.54 -12.87 27.67
N TYR A 343 4.83 -11.95 27.01
CA TYR A 343 5.40 -10.69 26.55
C TYR A 343 5.90 -9.84 27.71
N ASN A 344 5.09 -9.69 28.77
CA ASN A 344 5.47 -8.92 29.96
C ASN A 344 6.65 -9.54 30.72
N GLN A 345 6.78 -10.87 30.73
CA GLN A 345 7.96 -11.54 31.27
C GLN A 345 9.21 -11.23 30.43
N ALA A 346 9.10 -11.29 29.10
CA ALA A 346 10.21 -11.01 28.19
C ALA A 346 10.66 -9.54 28.24
N THR A 347 9.75 -8.61 28.49
CA THR A 347 10.02 -7.15 28.58
C THR A 347 10.24 -6.65 30.01
N ALA A 348 10.37 -7.56 30.98
CA ALA A 348 10.55 -7.24 32.41
C ALA A 348 9.46 -6.32 33.01
N GLN A 349 8.26 -6.31 32.42
CA GLN A 349 7.11 -5.57 32.95
C GLN A 349 6.49 -6.32 34.14
N LYS A 350 6.11 -5.57 35.18
CA LYS A 350 5.57 -6.12 36.44
C LYS A 350 4.07 -6.46 36.35
N VAL A 351 3.66 -7.19 35.31
CA VAL A 351 2.28 -7.71 35.19
C VAL A 351 2.21 -9.11 35.77
N THR A 352 1.37 -9.30 36.80
CA THR A 352 1.21 -10.60 37.46
C THR A 352 0.19 -11.49 36.72
N LYS A 353 0.32 -12.82 36.84
CA LYS A 353 -0.71 -13.76 36.35
C LYS A 353 -2.09 -13.44 36.94
N ARG A 354 -2.14 -13.05 38.22
CA ARG A 354 -3.38 -12.70 38.93
C ARG A 354 -4.09 -11.51 38.28
N ALA A 355 -3.34 -10.49 37.87
CA ALA A 355 -3.90 -9.32 37.19
C ALA A 355 -4.54 -9.71 35.84
N LEU A 356 -3.84 -10.52 35.04
CA LEU A 356 -4.36 -10.99 33.75
C LEU A 356 -5.56 -11.93 33.89
N MET A 357 -5.55 -12.81 34.91
CA MET A 357 -6.71 -13.65 35.22
C MET A 357 -7.96 -12.82 35.52
N GLN A 358 -7.81 -11.75 36.31
CA GLN A 358 -8.92 -10.86 36.64
C GLN A 358 -9.37 -10.07 35.41
N GLN A 359 -8.43 -9.56 34.60
CA GLN A 359 -8.73 -8.78 33.40
C GLN A 359 -9.52 -9.57 32.36
N PHE A 360 -9.14 -10.84 32.12
CA PHE A 360 -9.73 -11.67 31.05
C PHE A 360 -10.77 -12.67 31.57
N GLY A 361 -11.03 -12.72 32.88
CA GLY A 361 -12.01 -13.65 33.47
C GLY A 361 -11.61 -15.13 33.38
N VAL A 362 -10.31 -15.43 33.43
CA VAL A 362 -9.78 -16.79 33.21
C VAL A 362 -9.24 -17.42 34.49
N SER A 363 -9.36 -18.75 34.63
CA SER A 363 -8.80 -19.47 35.78
C SER A 363 -7.30 -19.72 35.64
N GLN A 364 -6.63 -19.96 36.78
CA GLN A 364 -5.19 -20.22 36.83
C GLN A 364 -4.80 -21.48 36.03
N SER A 365 -5.63 -22.53 36.06
CA SER A 365 -5.38 -23.79 35.34
C SER A 365 -5.47 -23.59 33.83
N GLN A 366 -6.49 -22.87 33.36
CA GLN A 366 -6.67 -22.56 31.94
C GLN A 366 -5.54 -21.65 31.42
N LEU A 367 -5.16 -20.61 32.19
CA LEU A 367 -4.04 -19.74 31.83
C LEU A 367 -2.72 -20.52 31.72
N ASN A 368 -2.40 -21.38 32.69
CA ASN A 368 -1.17 -22.19 32.64
C ASN A 368 -1.17 -23.18 31.45
N LYS A 369 -2.33 -23.73 31.08
CA LYS A 369 -2.46 -24.56 29.87
C LYS A 369 -2.11 -23.76 28.62
N PHE A 370 -2.65 -22.55 28.49
CA PHE A 370 -2.39 -21.70 27.33
C PHE A 370 -0.97 -21.15 27.29
N ILE A 371 -0.38 -20.77 28.42
CA ILE A 371 1.04 -20.39 28.49
C ILE A 371 1.91 -21.53 27.93
N LYS A 372 1.66 -22.78 28.34
CA LYS A 372 2.42 -23.93 27.82
C LYS A 372 2.21 -24.13 26.32
N LYS A 373 0.97 -24.01 25.84
CA LYS A 373 0.65 -24.10 24.41
C LYS A 373 1.43 -23.04 23.61
N THR A 374 1.38 -21.77 24.04
CA THR A 374 1.98 -20.67 23.27
C THR A 374 3.50 -20.56 23.44
N GLN A 375 4.07 -21.15 24.49
CA GLN A 375 5.52 -21.14 24.75
C GLN A 375 6.33 -21.86 23.67
N ALA A 376 5.70 -22.77 22.91
CA ALA A 376 6.34 -23.46 21.79
C ALA A 376 6.64 -22.55 20.59
N TYR A 377 6.05 -21.34 20.55
CA TYR A 377 6.20 -20.38 19.45
C TYR A 377 6.98 -19.13 19.90
N CYS A 378 7.91 -19.31 20.85
CA CYS A 378 8.73 -18.25 21.41
C CYS A 378 9.91 -17.88 20.53
#